data_AF-A0A920JEA4-F1
#
_entry.id   AF-A0A920JEA4-F1
#
_cell.length_a   1.000
_cell.length_b   1.000
_cell.length_c   1.000
_cell.angle_alpha   90.00
_cell.angle_beta   90.00
_cell.angle_gamma   90.00
#
_symmetry.space_group_name_H-M   'P 1'
#
loop_
_entity.id
_entity.type
_entity.pdbx_description
1 polymer ?
#
loop_
_entity_poly.entity_id
_entity_poly.type
_entity_poly.pdbx_seq_one_letter_code
_entity_poly.pdbx_strand_id
1 'polypeptide(L)' 'MKNLKFIFLLLLFSCISLGTSDMSQNTEKAYFAGGCFWCMEPPFEVLDGVLEATSGYMGGETRKSNL' A
#
# COMPACT_ATOMS: atom_id res chain seq x y z
N MET A 1 -36.56 -17.42 30.64
CA MET A 1 -35.44 -16.45 30.74
C MET A 1 -34.10 -16.93 30.16
N LYS A 2 -33.98 -18.14 29.58
CA LYS A 2 -32.72 -18.64 28.98
C LYS A 2 -32.54 -18.20 27.51
N ASN A 3 -33.66 -17.99 26.81
CA ASN A 3 -33.68 -17.66 25.38
C ASN A 3 -33.45 -16.16 25.10
N LEU A 4 -33.67 -15.29 26.11
CA LEU A 4 -33.43 -13.84 25.99
C LEU A 4 -31.93 -13.50 26.02
N LYS A 5 -31.12 -14.28 26.75
CA LYS A 5 -29.65 -14.18 26.74
C LYS A 5 -29.05 -14.62 25.39
N PHE A 6 -29.66 -15.61 24.74
CA PHE A 6 -29.23 -16.07 23.41
C PHE A 6 -29.51 -15.03 22.31
N ILE A 7 -30.64 -14.33 22.39
CA ILE A 7 -30.98 -13.24 21.46
C ILE A 7 -30.00 -12.07 21.62
N PHE A 8 -29.64 -11.72 22.86
CA PHE A 8 -28.67 -10.66 23.14
C PHE A 8 -27.25 -11.02 22.65
N LEU A 9 -26.87 -12.31 22.75
CA LEU A 9 -25.59 -12.83 22.26
C LEU A 9 -25.51 -12.81 20.72
N LEU A 10 -26.61 -13.12 20.02
CA LEU A 10 -26.70 -13.07 18.55
C LEU A 10 -26.69 -11.63 18.01
N LEU A 11 -27.31 -10.68 18.72
CA LEU A 11 -27.29 -9.26 18.36
C LEU A 11 -25.89 -8.65 18.48
N LEU A 12 -25.12 -9.02 19.50
CA LEU A 12 -23.73 -8.59 19.66
C LEU A 12 -22.80 -9.14 18.57
N PHE A 13 -23.06 -10.36 18.09
CA PHE A 13 -22.25 -10.98 17.03
C PHE A 13 -22.47 -10.32 15.65
N SER A 14 -23.66 -9.77 15.40
CA SER A 14 -24.01 -9.08 14.15
C SER A 14 -23.28 -7.74 13.95
N CYS A 15 -22.94 -7.03 15.03
CA CYS A 15 -22.25 -5.74 14.95
C CYS A 15 -20.76 -5.84 14.61
N ILE A 16 -20.14 -7.02 14.72
CA ILE A 16 -18.68 -7.19 14.55
C ILE A 16 -18.27 -7.18 13.06
N SER A 17 -19.21 -7.41 12.13
CA SER A 17 -18.91 -7.50 10.69
C SER A 17 -18.97 -6.16 9.93
N LEU A 18 -19.34 -5.05 10.58
CA LEU A 18 -19.53 -3.73 9.95
C LEU A 18 -18.36 -2.79 10.27
N GLY A 19 -17.17 -3.05 9.73
CA GLY A 19 -16.00 -2.26 10.15
C GLY A 19 -14.76 -2.22 9.26
N THR A 20 -14.72 -2.84 8.08
CA THR A 20 -13.57 -2.68 7.18
C THR A 20 -13.90 -1.63 6.12
N SER A 21 -13.66 -0.35 6.45
CA SER A 21 -13.57 0.68 5.42
C SER A 21 -12.28 0.42 4.64
N ASP A 22 -12.44 0.00 3.39
CA ASP A 22 -11.31 -0.21 2.47
C ASP A 22 -10.72 1.17 2.14
N MET A 23 -9.69 1.57 2.88
CA MET A 23 -8.83 2.70 2.52
C MET A 23 -8.01 2.29 1.31
N SER A 24 -8.65 2.32 0.14
CA SER A 24 -7.95 2.32 -1.14
C SER A 24 -7.14 3.61 -1.21
N GLN A 25 -5.89 3.55 -0.74
CA GLN A 25 -4.94 4.64 -0.88
C GLN A 25 -4.69 4.82 -2.38
N ASN A 26 -5.25 5.88 -2.96
CA ASN A 26 -5.04 6.21 -4.37
C ASN A 26 -3.58 6.66 -4.52
N THR A 27 -2.72 5.71 -4.88
CA THR A 27 -1.28 5.92 -5.00
C THR A 27 -0.91 6.04 -6.47
N GLU A 28 -0.01 6.96 -6.76
CA GLU A 28 0.47 7.21 -8.12
C GLU A 28 1.93 6.80 -8.24
N LYS A 29 2.35 6.48 -9.47
CA LYS A 29 3.75 6.13 -9.78
C LYS A 29 4.38 7.21 -10.65
N ALA A 30 5.61 7.59 -10.31
CA ALA A 30 6.43 8.49 -11.10
C ALA A 30 7.79 7.83 -11.40
N TYR A 31 8.37 8.15 -12.55
CA TYR A 31 9.69 7.66 -12.97
C TYR A 31 10.61 8.84 -13.22
N PHE A 32 11.85 8.75 -12.72
CA PHE A 32 12.86 9.79 -12.85
C PHE A 32 14.13 9.22 -13.50
N ALA A 33 14.79 10.04 -14.33
CA ALA A 33 16.09 9.72 -14.93
C ALA A 33 17.04 10.90 -14.69
N GLY A 34 17.87 10.80 -13.66
CA GLY A 34 18.72 11.90 -13.17
C GLY A 34 20.21 11.56 -12.98
N GLY A 35 20.69 10.43 -13.49
CA GLY A 35 22.08 9.99 -13.34
C GLY A 35 22.22 8.76 -12.45
N CYS A 36 23.23 8.74 -11.58
CA CYS A 36 23.50 7.60 -10.69
C CYS A 36 22.38 7.42 -9.65
N PHE A 37 21.79 6.24 -9.60
CA PHE A 37 20.67 5.96 -8.71
C PHE A 37 21.04 6.04 -7.22
N TRP A 38 22.29 5.74 -6.84
CA TRP A 38 22.76 5.85 -5.45
C TRP A 38 22.65 7.26 -4.87
N CYS A 39 22.69 8.29 -5.72
CA CYS A 39 22.48 9.66 -5.29
C CYS A 39 21.01 10.09 -5.37
N MET A 40 20.25 9.47 -6.28
CA MET A 40 18.86 9.87 -6.58
C MET A 40 17.83 9.22 -5.67
N GLU A 41 18.01 7.95 -5.28
CA GLU A 41 17.04 7.17 -4.50
C GLU A 41 16.89 7.69 -3.04
N PRO A 42 17.98 7.94 -2.27
CA PRO A 42 17.85 8.28 -0.84
C PRO A 42 17.00 9.52 -0.52
N PRO A 43 17.03 10.61 -1.32
CA PRO A 43 16.13 11.75 -1.12
C PRO A 43 14.64 11.42 -1.19
N PHE A 44 14.24 10.41 -1.98
CA PHE A 44 12.83 10.00 -2.09
C PHE A 44 12.40 9.06 -0.97
N GLU A 45 13.31 8.23 -0.44
CA GLU A 45 13.01 7.32 0.68
C GLU A 45 12.56 8.05 1.95
N VAL A 46 13.06 9.28 2.15
CA VAL A 46 12.74 10.12 3.32
C VAL A 46 11.70 11.21 3.03
N LEU A 47 11.14 11.23 1.81
CA LEU A 47 10.20 12.27 1.41
C LEU A 47 8.78 11.93 1.86
N ASP A 48 8.15 12.84 2.61
CA ASP A 48 6.77 12.68 3.06
C ASP A 48 5.80 12.43 1.90
N GLY A 49 5.02 11.36 2.01
CA GLY A 49 4.07 10.93 0.99
C GLY A 49 4.63 9.95 -0.05
N VAL A 50 5.94 9.71 -0.08
CA VAL A 50 6.51 8.61 -0.85
C VAL A 50 6.40 7.33 -0.04
N LEU A 51 5.79 6.30 -0.63
CA LEU A 51 5.64 5.00 0.02
C LEU A 51 6.85 4.08 -0.21
N GLU A 52 7.48 4.19 -1.38
CA GLU A 52 8.61 3.37 -1.80
C GLU A 52 9.39 4.08 -2.91
N ALA A 53 10.71 3.95 -2.88
CA ALA A 53 11.60 4.35 -3.96
C ALA A 53 12.48 3.15 -4.35
N THR A 54 12.58 2.86 -5.65
CA THR A 54 13.41 1.76 -6.16
C THR A 54 14.13 2.17 -7.43
N SER A 55 15.32 1.61 -7.63
CA SER A 55 16.12 1.79 -8.84
C SER A 55 15.85 0.69 -9.87
N GLY A 56 15.99 1.05 -11.15
CA GLY A 56 15.70 0.16 -12.26
C GLY A 56 16.10 0.74 -13.61
N TYR A 57 15.72 0.04 -14.68
CA TYR A 57 16.01 0.44 -16.05
C TYR A 57 14.72 0.54 -16.87
N MET A 58 14.58 1.57 -17.70
CA MET A 58 13.44 1.79 -18.59
C MET A 58 13.88 2.48 -19.87
N GLY A 59 13.09 2.36 -20.95
CA GLY A 59 13.30 3.11 -22.20
C GLY A 59 14.31 2.51 -23.19
N GLY A 60 14.86 1.32 -22.91
CA GLY A 60 15.74 0.59 -23.82
C GLY A 60 15.03 -0.54 -24.61
N GLU A 61 15.73 -1.16 -25.54
CA GLU A 61 15.20 -2.26 -26.39
C GLU A 61 15.30 -3.64 -25.72
N THR A 62 16.17 -3.78 -24.71
CA THR A 62 16.39 -5.06 -24.01
C THR A 62 15.31 -5.28 -22.96
N ARG A 63 14.62 -6.43 -23.02
CA ARG A 63 13.54 -6.76 -22.07
C ARG A 63 14.00 -7.10 -20.66
N LYS A 64 15.18 -7.72 -20.52
CA LYS A 64 15.74 -8.13 -19.23
C LYS A 64 17.07 -7.43 -19.01
N SER A 65 17.05 -6.44 -18.14
CA SER A 65 18.25 -5.83 -17.60
C SER A 65 18.64 -6.53 -16.29
N ASN A 66 19.95 -6.63 -16.06
CA ASN A 66 20.45 -7.05 -14.75
C ASN A 66 20.70 -5.79 -13.95
N LEU A 67 20.08 -5.69 -12.77
CA LEU A 67 20.56 -4.83 -11.70
C LEU A 67 21.74 -5.53 -11.01
#